data_AF-K2FC95-F1
#
_entry.id   AF-K2FC95-F1
#
_cell.length_a   1.000
_cell.length_b   1.000
_cell.length_c   1.000
_cell.angle_alpha   90.00
_cell.angle_beta   90.00
_cell.angle_gamma   90.00
#
_symmetry.space_group_name_H-M   'P 1'
#
loop_
_entity.id
_entity.type
_entity.pdbx_description
1 polymer ?
#
loop_
_entity_poly.entity_id
_entity_poly.type
_entity_poly.pdbx_seq_one_letter_code
_entity_poly.pdbx_strand_id
1 'polypeptide(L)'
;MEYEKYLEKGKTAIKESTIKQRIFAGVLLLILLGIGIFLLNPEKKLLERRNSQRRSDVVNILNAVYQYGVDNEGKLPQSITNVPTMICQTGASSCDGLVDLSAVVEIEKKLLSEVPMDPKEKSLNGAGYQISKLSNGRINVTAPLAENNAVISLSK
;
A
#
# COMPACT_ATOMS: atom_id res chain seq x y z
N MET A 1 0.59 -20.08 -40.94
CA MET A 1 -0.12 -21.21 -41.58
C MET A 1 -0.61 -22.26 -40.57
N GLU A 2 0.14 -22.59 -39.51
CA GLU A 2 -0.28 -23.64 -38.57
C GLU A 2 -1.45 -23.23 -37.66
N TYR A 3 -1.46 -21.96 -37.20
CA TYR A 3 -2.53 -21.41 -36.36
C TYR A 3 -3.92 -21.47 -37.04
N GLU A 4 -3.99 -21.07 -38.31
CA GLU A 4 -5.22 -21.15 -39.13
C GLU A 4 -5.78 -22.58 -39.18
N LYS A 5 -4.90 -23.58 -39.26
CA LYS A 5 -5.29 -25.01 -39.25
C LYS A 5 -5.91 -25.43 -37.92
N TYR A 6 -5.42 -24.91 -36.80
CA TYR A 6 -6.01 -25.18 -35.47
C TYR A 6 -7.35 -24.47 -35.30
N LEU A 7 -7.48 -23.24 -35.81
CA LEU A 7 -8.76 -22.52 -35.81
C LEU A 7 -9.80 -23.23 -36.67
N GLU A 8 -9.44 -23.68 -37.86
CA GLU A 8 -10.34 -24.45 -38.74
C GLU A 8 -10.80 -25.76 -38.08
N LYS A 9 -9.88 -26.50 -37.45
CA LYS A 9 -10.23 -27.70 -36.66
C LYS A 9 -11.18 -27.38 -35.51
N GLY A 10 -10.95 -26.29 -34.78
CA GLY A 10 -11.83 -25.84 -33.70
C GLY A 10 -13.22 -25.48 -34.20
N LYS A 11 -13.33 -24.73 -35.30
CA LYS A 11 -14.61 -24.39 -35.94
C LYS A 11 -15.37 -25.62 -36.41
N THR A 12 -14.66 -26.59 -36.99
CA THR A 12 -15.24 -27.84 -37.49
C THR A 12 -15.78 -28.69 -36.32
N ALA A 13 -15.00 -28.83 -35.26
CA ALA A 13 -15.41 -29.52 -34.04
C ALA A 13 -16.63 -28.83 -33.37
N ILE A 14 -16.69 -27.51 -33.36
CA ILE A 14 -17.86 -26.76 -32.86
C ILE A 14 -19.08 -27.02 -33.76
N LYS A 15 -18.91 -27.01 -35.09
CA LYS A 15 -20.00 -27.26 -36.04
C LYS A 15 -20.61 -28.66 -35.90
N GLU A 16 -19.78 -29.68 -35.68
CA GLU A 16 -20.19 -31.07 -35.49
C GLU A 16 -20.75 -31.37 -34.08
N SER A 17 -20.49 -30.49 -33.10
CA SER A 17 -21.01 -30.67 -31.75
C SER A 17 -22.53 -30.53 -31.66
N THR A 18 -23.14 -31.38 -30.83
CA THR A 18 -24.58 -31.37 -30.57
C THR A 18 -25.00 -30.21 -29.67
N ILE A 19 -26.28 -29.83 -29.73
CA ILE A 19 -26.87 -28.79 -28.86
C ILE A 19 -26.62 -29.12 -27.37
N LYS A 20 -26.76 -30.39 -26.96
CA LYS A 20 -26.52 -30.83 -25.58
C LYS A 20 -25.07 -30.60 -25.14
N GLN A 21 -24.09 -30.90 -26.00
CA GLN A 21 -22.67 -30.69 -25.71
C GLN A 21 -22.33 -29.20 -25.55
N ARG A 22 -22.90 -28.33 -26.38
CA ARG A 22 -22.69 -26.88 -26.28
C ARG A 22 -23.27 -26.31 -24.99
N ILE A 23 -24.49 -26.72 -24.62
CA ILE A 23 -25.11 -26.32 -23.36
C ILE A 23 -24.28 -26.81 -22.18
N PHE A 24 -23.83 -28.08 -22.19
CA PHE A 24 -23.01 -28.63 -21.14
C PHE A 24 -21.67 -27.89 -20.98
N ALA A 25 -20.97 -27.61 -22.08
CA ALA A 25 -19.72 -26.85 -22.04
C ALA A 25 -19.92 -25.42 -21.50
N GLY A 26 -21.01 -24.75 -21.90
CA GLY A 26 -21.38 -23.43 -21.38
C GLY A 26 -21.66 -23.44 -19.89
N VAL A 27 -22.44 -24.42 -19.40
CA VAL A 27 -22.74 -24.59 -17.98
C VAL A 27 -21.46 -24.89 -17.18
N LEU A 28 -20.61 -25.78 -17.68
CA LEU A 28 -19.34 -26.10 -17.03
C LEU A 28 -18.44 -24.86 -16.92
N LEU A 29 -18.36 -24.05 -17.98
CA LEU A 29 -17.58 -22.82 -17.97
C LEU A 29 -18.15 -21.78 -16.98
N LEU A 30 -19.47 -21.64 -16.89
CA LEU A 30 -20.12 -20.77 -15.91
C LEU A 30 -19.85 -21.23 -14.47
N ILE A 31 -19.86 -22.55 -14.21
CA ILE A 31 -19.52 -23.10 -12.90
C ILE A 31 -18.06 -22.81 -12.55
N LEU A 32 -17.13 -23.03 -13.48
CA LEU A 32 -15.70 -22.76 -13.27
C LEU A 32 -15.43 -21.28 -12.98
N LEU A 33 -16.07 -20.37 -13.73
CA LEU A 33 -15.98 -18.93 -13.49
C LEU A 33 -16.61 -18.55 -12.14
N GLY A 34 -17.77 -19.12 -11.80
CA GLY A 34 -18.45 -18.87 -10.53
C GLY A 34 -17.61 -19.28 -9.31
N ILE A 35 -17.02 -20.47 -9.34
CA ILE A 35 -16.11 -20.95 -8.29
C ILE A 35 -14.86 -20.06 -8.22
N GLY A 36 -14.30 -19.67 -9.37
CA GLY A 36 -13.13 -18.80 -9.44
C GLY A 36 -13.35 -17.46 -8.72
N ILE A 37 -14.51 -16.83 -8.91
CA ILE A 37 -14.87 -15.58 -8.23
C ILE A 37 -15.03 -15.79 -6.72
N PHE A 38 -15.65 -16.89 -6.31
CA PHE A 38 -15.86 -17.21 -4.89
C PHE A 38 -14.53 -17.38 -4.13
N LEU A 39 -13.53 -17.99 -4.76
CA LEU A 39 -12.21 -18.24 -4.14
C LEU A 39 -11.35 -16.97 -4.04
N LEU A 40 -11.49 -16.06 -4.99
CA LEU A 40 -10.73 -14.82 -5.05
C LEU A 40 -11.43 -13.75 -4.22
N ASN A 41 -11.37 -13.82 -2.89
CA ASN A 41 -11.88 -12.75 -2.02
C ASN A 41 -11.17 -11.42 -2.37
N PRO A 42 -11.81 -10.55 -3.19
CA PRO A 42 -11.10 -9.44 -3.81
C PRO A 42 -10.85 -8.34 -2.78
N GLU A 43 -11.74 -8.20 -1.81
CA GLU A 43 -11.61 -7.29 -0.69
C GLU A 43 -10.37 -7.62 0.15
N LYS A 44 -10.15 -8.90 0.45
CA LYS A 44 -8.94 -9.37 1.15
C LYS A 44 -7.67 -9.07 0.36
N LYS A 45 -7.69 -9.21 -0.95
CA LYS A 45 -6.52 -8.88 -1.78
C LYS A 45 -6.23 -7.38 -1.84
N LEU A 46 -7.26 -6.55 -1.85
CA LEU A 46 -7.10 -5.10 -1.84
C LEU A 46 -6.58 -4.60 -0.48
N LEU A 47 -7.08 -5.11 0.64
CA LEU A 47 -6.55 -4.74 1.97
C LEU A 47 -5.12 -5.25 2.17
N GLU A 48 -4.77 -6.44 1.66
CA GLU A 48 -3.40 -6.96 1.72
C GLU A 48 -2.42 -6.04 0.97
N ARG A 49 -2.82 -5.55 -0.21
CA ARG A 49 -2.02 -4.57 -0.97
C ARG A 49 -1.84 -3.25 -0.22
N ARG A 50 -2.92 -2.69 0.35
CA ARG A 50 -2.82 -1.44 1.14
C ARG A 50 -1.94 -1.62 2.38
N ASN A 51 -2.07 -2.73 3.10
CA ASN A 51 -1.19 -3.04 4.23
C ASN A 51 0.27 -3.28 3.80
N SER A 52 0.50 -3.83 2.60
CA SER A 52 1.85 -3.94 2.04
C SER A 52 2.45 -2.56 1.73
N GLN A 53 1.65 -1.66 1.16
CA GLN A 53 2.05 -0.27 0.92
C GLN A 53 2.41 0.42 2.26
N ARG A 54 1.54 0.35 3.27
CA ARG A 54 1.80 0.90 4.61
C ARG A 54 3.12 0.42 5.22
N ARG A 55 3.46 -0.86 5.07
CA ARG A 55 4.76 -1.40 5.56
C ARG A 55 5.93 -0.73 4.86
N SER A 56 5.86 -0.57 3.54
CA SER A 56 6.87 0.13 2.76
C SER A 56 6.99 1.59 3.19
N ASP A 57 5.85 2.27 3.35
CA ASP A 57 5.78 3.68 3.74
C ASP A 57 6.38 3.91 5.13
N VAL A 58 6.03 3.06 6.11
CA VAL A 58 6.59 3.09 7.47
C VAL A 58 8.12 2.89 7.44
N VAL A 59 8.62 1.95 6.65
CA VAL A 59 10.06 1.71 6.49
C VAL A 59 10.76 2.92 5.86
N ASN A 60 10.16 3.50 4.81
CA ASN A 60 10.71 4.64 4.10
C ASN A 60 10.78 5.89 4.99
N ILE A 61 9.70 6.23 5.70
CA ILE A 61 9.66 7.35 6.66
C ILE A 61 10.72 7.14 7.74
N LEU A 62 10.75 5.94 8.35
CA LEU A 62 11.67 5.66 9.44
C LEU A 62 13.14 5.74 9.01
N ASN A 63 13.47 5.19 7.83
CA ASN A 63 14.83 5.28 7.30
C ASN A 63 15.24 6.71 6.95
N ALA A 64 14.32 7.51 6.40
CA ALA A 64 14.58 8.91 6.08
C ALA A 64 14.84 9.75 7.35
N VAL A 65 13.98 9.61 8.37
CA VAL A 65 14.15 10.31 9.66
C VAL A 65 15.43 9.87 10.36
N TYR A 66 15.75 8.58 10.31
CA TYR A 66 17.00 8.06 10.86
C TYR A 66 18.22 8.66 10.14
N GLN A 67 18.22 8.68 8.80
CA GLN A 67 19.32 9.25 8.04
C GLN A 67 19.46 10.76 8.28
N TYR A 68 18.34 11.49 8.40
CA TYR A 68 18.37 12.88 8.81
C TYR A 68 19.07 13.04 10.16
N GLY A 69 18.79 12.18 11.14
CA GLY A 69 19.48 12.18 12.42
C GLY A 69 20.98 11.95 12.28
N VAL A 70 21.42 11.03 11.42
CA VAL A 70 22.85 10.79 11.13
C VAL A 70 23.52 12.04 10.56
N ASP A 71 22.86 12.71 9.62
CA ASP A 71 23.40 13.88 8.92
C ASP A 71 23.38 15.16 9.77
N ASN A 72 22.61 15.17 10.87
CA ASN A 72 22.43 16.32 11.76
C ASN A 72 22.92 16.06 13.20
N GLU A 73 23.97 15.25 13.37
CA GLU A 73 24.61 15.00 14.67
C GLU A 73 23.65 14.45 15.74
N GLY A 74 22.71 13.60 15.33
CA GLY A 74 21.69 13.02 16.19
C GLY A 74 20.49 13.94 16.47
N LYS A 75 20.45 15.15 15.89
CA LYS A 75 19.29 16.04 15.99
C LYS A 75 18.17 15.54 15.08
N LEU A 76 16.95 15.61 15.60
CA LEU A 76 15.73 15.27 14.89
C LEU A 76 14.89 16.54 14.67
N PRO A 77 13.94 16.53 13.73
CA PRO A 77 12.95 17.60 13.63
C PRO A 77 12.29 17.86 14.98
N GLN A 78 12.22 19.13 15.40
CA GLN A 78 11.69 19.52 16.72
C GLN A 78 10.21 19.15 16.91
N SER A 79 9.49 18.96 15.81
CA SER A 79 8.10 18.50 15.76
C SER A 79 7.94 17.05 16.26
N ILE A 80 9.00 16.22 16.25
CA ILE A 80 8.94 14.85 16.75
C ILE A 80 9.07 14.85 18.28
N THR A 81 7.97 14.48 18.95
CA THR A 81 7.91 14.38 20.42
C THR A 81 7.80 12.92 20.86
N ASN A 82 7.64 12.69 22.16
CA ASN A 82 7.40 11.36 22.73
C ASN A 82 5.94 10.88 22.63
N VAL A 83 5.04 11.71 22.10
CA VAL A 83 3.64 11.36 21.87
C VAL A 83 3.49 10.95 20.40
N PRO A 84 2.86 9.79 20.10
CA PRO A 84 2.50 9.42 18.73
C PRO A 84 1.57 10.46 18.11
N THR A 85 2.11 11.20 17.15
CA THR A 85 1.40 12.30 16.48
C THR A 85 1.40 12.05 14.98
N MET A 86 0.29 12.42 14.32
CA MET A 86 0.14 12.24 12.88
C MET A 86 1.14 13.12 12.11
N ILE A 87 1.73 12.56 11.06
CA ILE A 87 2.67 13.25 10.19
C ILE A 87 1.89 14.18 9.25
N CYS A 88 2.41 15.38 9.07
CA CYS A 88 1.89 16.35 8.12
C CYS A 88 2.20 15.92 6.68
N GLN A 89 1.21 16.03 5.80
CA GLN A 89 1.34 15.72 4.38
C GLN A 89 2.23 16.77 3.69
N THR A 90 3.02 16.33 2.71
CA THR A 90 3.76 17.24 1.82
C THR A 90 2.82 18.22 1.12
N GLY A 91 3.09 19.52 1.24
CA GLY A 91 2.26 20.56 0.62
C GLY A 91 0.94 20.83 1.35
N ALA A 92 0.78 20.34 2.59
CA ALA A 92 -0.34 20.70 3.44
C ALA A 92 -0.43 22.22 3.66
N SER A 93 -1.66 22.72 3.81
CA SER A 93 -1.93 24.14 4.04
C SER A 93 -1.52 24.62 5.44
N SER A 94 -1.54 23.71 6.42
CA SER A 94 -1.06 23.92 7.79
C SER A 94 -0.66 22.57 8.39
N CYS A 95 0.40 22.58 9.21
CA CYS A 95 0.85 21.45 10.01
C CYS A 95 0.57 21.65 11.50
N ASP A 96 -0.36 22.53 11.88
CA ASP A 96 -0.69 22.78 13.27
C ASP A 96 -1.20 21.51 13.97
N GLY A 97 -0.53 21.11 15.06
CA GLY A 97 -0.83 19.88 15.78
C GLY A 97 -0.36 18.59 15.08
N LEU A 98 0.39 18.70 13.98
CA LEU A 98 0.96 17.58 13.22
C LEU A 98 2.49 17.60 13.29
N VAL A 99 3.11 16.47 12.94
CA VAL A 99 4.57 16.40 12.81
C VAL A 99 4.99 16.83 11.41
N ASP A 100 5.60 17.99 11.31
CA ASP A 100 6.21 18.48 10.08
C ASP A 100 7.56 17.79 9.82
N LEU A 101 7.67 17.11 8.67
CA LEU A 101 8.88 16.44 8.20
C LEU A 101 9.51 17.14 6.98
N SER A 102 9.17 18.41 6.71
CA SER A 102 9.70 19.16 5.56
C SER A 102 11.23 19.21 5.51
N ALA A 103 11.90 19.25 6.67
CA ALA A 103 13.36 19.19 6.76
C ALA A 103 13.95 17.80 6.38
N VAL A 104 13.15 16.74 6.47
CA VAL A 104 13.52 15.38 6.04
C VAL A 104 13.22 15.19 4.54
N VAL A 105 12.19 15.87 4.03
CA VAL A 105 11.80 15.91 2.61
C VAL A 105 12.71 16.89 1.85
N GLU A 106 14.03 16.77 2.04
CA GLU A 106 15.02 17.66 1.43
C GLU A 106 15.49 17.09 0.09
N ILE A 107 15.16 17.79 -1.01
CA ILE A 107 15.44 17.39 -2.41
C ILE A 107 16.94 17.18 -2.63
N GLU A 108 17.79 17.98 -1.98
CA GLU A 108 19.25 17.92 -2.15
C GLU A 108 19.85 16.63 -1.58
N LYS A 109 19.32 16.14 -0.46
CA LYS A 109 19.80 14.94 0.22
C LYS A 109 19.06 13.66 -0.18
N LYS A 110 17.94 13.77 -0.90
CA LYS A 110 17.09 12.65 -1.38
C LYS A 110 16.74 11.63 -0.28
N LEU A 111 16.61 12.08 0.96
CA LEU A 111 16.29 11.20 2.10
C LEU A 111 14.86 10.68 2.00
N LEU A 112 13.94 11.55 1.57
CA LEU A 112 12.55 11.25 1.29
C LEU A 112 12.07 12.23 0.21
N SER A 113 11.51 11.74 -0.90
CA SER A 113 11.00 12.62 -1.96
C SER A 113 9.73 13.37 -1.54
N GLU A 114 8.86 12.68 -0.83
CA GLU A 114 7.62 13.21 -0.24
C GLU A 114 7.17 12.30 0.90
N VAL A 115 6.42 12.85 1.85
CA VAL A 115 5.69 12.04 2.84
C VAL A 115 4.62 11.20 2.11
N PRO A 116 4.67 9.86 2.19
CA PRO A 116 3.66 9.01 1.58
C PRO A 116 2.30 9.17 2.29
N MET A 117 1.22 9.05 1.53
CA MET A 117 -0.15 9.18 2.03
C MET A 117 -0.81 7.81 2.20
N ASP A 118 -1.41 7.55 3.37
CA ASP A 118 -2.18 6.34 3.59
C ASP A 118 -3.41 6.32 2.67
N PRO A 119 -3.70 5.22 1.95
CA PRO A 119 -4.83 5.14 1.01
C PRO A 119 -6.22 5.30 1.64
N LYS A 120 -6.33 5.26 2.97
CA LYS A 120 -7.58 5.45 3.72
C LYS A 120 -7.62 6.78 4.47
N GLU A 121 -6.54 7.55 4.46
CA GLU A 121 -6.54 8.89 5.06
C GLU A 121 -7.47 9.82 4.28
N LYS A 122 -8.17 10.68 5.01
CA LYS A 122 -9.15 11.63 4.46
C LYS A 122 -8.85 13.07 4.85
N SER A 123 -7.93 13.26 5.80
CA SER A 123 -7.43 14.57 6.19
C SER A 123 -6.76 15.26 5.00
N LEU A 124 -6.95 16.58 4.92
CA LEU A 124 -6.29 17.41 3.91
C LEU A 124 -4.85 17.75 4.28
N ASN A 125 -4.49 17.63 5.56
CA ASN A 125 -3.18 18.03 6.08
C ASN A 125 -2.40 16.85 6.67
N GLY A 126 -3.08 15.75 7.03
CA GLY A 126 -2.46 14.58 7.65
C GLY A 126 -2.16 13.48 6.64
N ALA A 127 -1.03 12.81 6.79
CA ALA A 127 -0.60 11.74 5.89
C ALA A 127 -1.14 10.35 6.26
N GLY A 128 -1.77 10.19 7.43
CA GLY A 128 -2.29 8.91 7.93
C GLY A 128 -1.26 7.99 8.58
N TYR A 129 -0.04 8.49 8.79
CA TYR A 129 1.04 7.82 9.54
C TYR A 129 1.36 8.60 10.81
N GLN A 130 1.75 7.92 11.88
CA GLN A 130 2.16 8.52 13.14
C GLN A 130 3.63 8.30 13.42
N ILE A 131 4.26 9.26 14.09
CA ILE A 131 5.66 9.20 14.51
C ILE A 131 5.82 9.68 15.95
N SER A 132 6.76 9.06 16.67
CA SER A 132 7.13 9.44 18.03
C SER A 132 8.57 9.02 18.34
N LYS A 133 9.18 9.68 19.32
CA LYS A 133 10.45 9.29 19.94
C LYS A 133 10.19 8.49 21.22
N LEU A 134 10.67 7.26 21.26
CA LEU A 134 10.56 6.39 22.44
C LEU A 134 11.50 6.83 23.56
N SER A 135 11.26 6.35 24.79
CA SER A 135 12.07 6.68 25.97
C SER A 135 13.54 6.25 25.87
N ASN A 136 13.82 5.22 25.07
CA ASN A 136 15.17 4.76 24.74
C ASN A 136 15.85 5.56 23.61
N GLY A 137 15.22 6.66 23.16
CA GLY A 137 15.75 7.54 22.11
C GLY A 137 15.45 7.09 20.68
N ARG A 138 14.90 5.90 20.47
CA ARG A 138 14.58 5.35 19.14
C ARG A 138 13.36 6.05 18.53
N ILE A 139 13.32 6.12 17.22
CA ILE A 139 12.16 6.64 16.49
C ILE A 139 11.21 5.49 16.20
N ASN A 140 9.92 5.69 16.47
CA ASN A 140 8.86 4.75 16.14
C ASN A 140 7.90 5.38 15.14
N VAL A 141 7.59 4.64 14.08
CA VAL A 141 6.60 5.02 13.06
C VAL A 141 5.51 3.95 13.00
N THR A 142 4.25 4.36 12.96
CA THR A 142 3.09 3.47 13.01
C THR A 142 2.06 3.86 11.93
N ALA A 143 1.40 2.86 11.34
CA ALA A 143 0.25 3.07 10.45
C ALA A 143 -1.06 2.73 11.19
N PRO A 144 -1.73 3.71 11.83
CA PRO A 144 -2.94 3.47 12.63
C PRO A 144 -4.15 3.01 11.80
N LEU A 145 -4.17 3.30 10.49
CA LEU A 145 -5.25 2.91 9.58
C LEU A 145 -5.04 1.51 8.98
N ALA A 146 -4.13 0.71 9.54
CA ALA A 146 -3.90 -0.66 9.12
C ALA A 146 -5.18 -1.52 9.24
N GLU A 147 -5.45 -2.30 8.20
CA GLU A 147 -6.73 -3.00 8.07
C GLU A 147 -6.64 -4.45 8.57
N ASN A 148 -7.79 -5.03 8.91
CA ASN A 148 -7.91 -6.40 9.38
C ASN A 148 -7.07 -6.69 10.65
N ASN A 149 -7.09 -5.75 11.60
CA ASN A 149 -6.36 -5.81 12.87
C ASN A 149 -4.84 -6.00 12.72
N ALA A 150 -4.28 -5.68 11.55
CA ALA A 150 -2.84 -5.69 11.37
C ALA A 150 -2.19 -4.59 12.22
N VAL A 151 -1.14 -4.93 12.97
CA VAL A 151 -0.30 -3.94 13.64
C VAL A 151 0.92 -3.69 12.77
N ILE A 152 1.04 -2.47 12.25
CA ILE A 152 2.17 -2.04 11.43
C ILE A 152 2.88 -0.92 12.18
N SER A 153 3.96 -1.29 12.86
CA SER A 153 4.83 -0.38 13.60
C SER A 153 6.27 -0.84 13.44
N LEU A 154 7.17 0.12 13.26
CA LEU A 154 8.60 -0.16 13.21
C LEU A 154 9.35 0.91 14.00
N SER A 155 10.40 0.48 14.71
CA SER A 155 11.27 1.40 15.44
C SER A 155 12.73 1.23 15.03
N LYS A 156 13.48 2.32 14.97
CA LYS A 156 14.92 2.34 14.68
C LYS A 156 15.62 3.16 15.74
#